data_AF-A0A3B8WF70-F1
#
_entry.id   AF-A0A3B8WF70-F1
#
_cell.length_a   1.000
_cell.length_b   1.000
_cell.length_c   1.000
_cell.angle_alpha   90.00
_cell.angle_beta   90.00
_cell.angle_gamma   90.00
#
_symmetry.space_group_name_H-M   'P 1'
#
loop_
_entity.id
_entity.type
_entity.pdbx_description
1 polymer ?
#
loop_
_entity_poly.entity_id
_entity_poly.type
_entity_poly.pdbx_seq_one_letter_code
_entity_poly.pdbx_strand_id
1 'polypeptide(L)' 'HGELDIHEAWSAPRRAETLLRGLGFADSDAERPVSAFSGGWRIRLNLAQALMRPSDLLLLDEPTN' A
#
# COMPACT_ATOMS: atom_id res chain seq x y z
N HIS A 1 -10.02 -13.91 19.26
CA HIS A 1 -9.32 -12.82 18.56
C HIS A 1 -10.34 -12.06 17.71
N GLY A 2 -11.00 -11.03 18.25
CA GLY A 2 -12.06 -10.30 17.53
C GLY A 2 -12.25 -8.85 17.95
N GLU A 3 -11.58 -8.41 19.01
CA GLU A 3 -11.75 -7.07 19.59
C GLU A 3 -10.65 -6.08 19.15
N LEU A 4 -9.55 -6.59 18.57
CA LEU A 4 -8.43 -5.79 18.07
C LEU A 4 -8.62 -5.27 16.63
N ASP A 5 -9.54 -5.88 15.88
CA ASP A 5 -9.72 -5.62 14.44
C ASP A 5 -10.44 -4.27 14.18
N ILE A 6 -11.34 -3.88 15.08
CA ILE A 6 -12.12 -2.63 14.94
C ILE A 6 -11.26 -1.38 15.09
N HIS A 7 -10.23 -1.41 15.94
CA HIS A 7 -9.32 -0.27 16.12
C HIS A 7 -8.37 -0.12 14.93
N GLU A 8 -7.98 -1.23 14.32
CA GLU A 8 -7.09 -1.24 13.17
C GLU A 8 -7.78 -0.73 11.91
N ALA A 9 -9.06 -1.08 11.72
CA ALA A 9 -9.90 -0.62 10.61
C ALA A 9 -10.03 0.92 10.54
N TRP A 10 -10.21 1.60 11.69
CA TRP A 10 -10.26 3.07 11.75
C TRP A 10 -8.89 3.73 11.46
N SER A 11 -7.80 3.01 11.67
CA SER A 11 -6.44 3.49 11.40
C SER A 11 -5.96 3.19 9.97
N ALA A 12 -6.61 2.23 9.30
CA ALA A 12 -6.19 1.72 8.00
C ALA A 12 -6.09 2.81 6.90
N PRO A 13 -7.03 3.77 6.76
CA PRO A 13 -6.90 4.83 5.76
C PRO A 13 -5.67 5.72 6.03
N ARG A 14 -5.43 6.07 7.31
CA ARG A 14 -4.32 6.94 7.71
C ARG A 14 -2.97 6.23 7.55
N ARG A 15 -2.91 4.91 7.81
CA ARG A 15 -1.73 4.09 7.50
C ARG A 15 -1.47 4.01 6.00
N ALA A 16 -2.51 3.76 5.20
CA ALA A 16 -2.39 3.69 3.75
C ALA A 16 -1.84 5.01 3.18
N GLU A 17 -2.36 6.16 3.62
CA GLU A 17 -1.81 7.48 3.22
C GLU A 17 -0.35 7.64 3.63
N THR A 18 -0.01 7.33 4.88
CA THR A 18 1.38 7.47 5.38
C THR A 18 2.34 6.61 4.56
N LEU A 19 1.91 5.39 4.24
CA LEU A 19 2.68 4.42 3.48
C LEU A 19 2.85 4.86 2.01
N LEU A 20 1.76 5.28 1.37
CA LEU A 20 1.79 5.78 -0.01
C LEU A 20 2.66 7.04 -0.13
N ARG A 21 2.58 7.98 0.82
CA ARG A 21 3.49 9.13 0.88
C ARG A 21 4.95 8.68 0.99
N GLY A 22 5.24 7.70 1.84
CA GLY A 22 6.59 7.12 1.99
C GLY A 22 7.13 6.45 0.72
N LEU A 23 6.24 5.95 -0.14
CA LEU A 23 6.59 5.39 -1.46
C LEU A 23 6.64 6.44 -2.58
N GLY A 24 6.38 7.71 -2.25
CA GLY A 24 6.48 8.86 -3.14
C GLY A 24 5.19 9.25 -3.87
N PHE A 25 4.04 8.67 -3.53
CA PHE A 25 2.75 9.08 -4.10
C PHE A 25 2.32 10.43 -3.52
N ALA A 26 1.72 11.28 -4.36
CA ALA A 26 1.08 12.51 -3.91
C ALA A 26 -0.33 12.23 -3.36
N ASP A 27 -0.87 13.13 -2.54
CA ASP A 27 -2.24 13.00 -2.03
C ASP A 27 -3.27 12.98 -3.17
N SER A 28 -3.01 13.75 -4.24
CA SER A 28 -3.82 13.75 -5.46
C SER A 28 -3.79 12.41 -6.22
N ASP A 29 -2.83 11.54 -5.94
CA ASP A 29 -2.73 10.23 -6.58
C ASP A 29 -3.70 9.21 -5.98
N ALA A 30 -4.19 9.44 -4.75
CA ALA A 30 -5.11 8.53 -4.08
C ALA A 30 -6.46 8.38 -4.81
N GLU A 31 -6.88 9.40 -5.55
CA GLU A 31 -8.14 9.41 -6.32
C GLU A 31 -7.97 8.91 -7.76
N ARG A 32 -6.73 8.68 -8.22
CA ARG A 32 -6.46 8.28 -9.60
C ARG A 32 -6.69 6.78 -9.78
N PRO A 33 -7.27 6.35 -10.92
CA PRO A 33 -7.40 4.94 -11.21
C PRO A 33 -6.02 4.29 -11.41
N VAL A 34 -5.86 3.05 -10.96
CA VAL A 34 -4.59 2.28 -11.07
C VAL A 34 -4.09 2.20 -12.51
N SER A 35 -5.00 2.19 -13.49
CA SER A 35 -4.67 2.18 -14.93
C SER A 35 -3.91 3.42 -15.38
N ALA A 36 -4.03 4.56 -14.69
CA ALA A 36 -3.35 5.81 -15.03
C ALA A 36 -1.87 5.86 -14.57
N PHE A 37 -1.40 4.85 -13.82
CA PHE A 37 -0.01 4.76 -13.39
C PHE A 37 0.84 3.93 -14.36
N SER A 38 2.11 4.29 -14.49
CA SER A 38 3.08 3.50 -15.27
C SER A 38 3.39 2.16 -14.59
N GLY A 39 4.04 1.24 -15.32
CA GLY A 39 4.40 -0.08 -14.79
C GLY A 39 5.16 -0.03 -13.47
N GLY A 40 6.19 0.83 -13.36
CA GLY A 40 6.96 1.00 -12.11
C GLY A 40 6.13 1.54 -10.94
N TRP A 41 5.17 2.43 -11.21
CA TRP A 41 4.25 2.92 -10.18
C TRP A 41 3.25 1.85 -9.73
N ARG A 42 2.81 0.97 -10.64
CA ARG A 42 1.98 -0.19 -10.29
C ARG A 42 2.73 -1.19 -9.41
N ILE A 43 4.03 -1.39 -9.64
CA ILE A 43 4.89 -2.20 -8.75
C ILE A 43 4.92 -1.60 -7.34
N ARG A 44 5.07 -0.27 -7.23
CA ARG A 44 5.02 0.42 -5.92
C ARG A 44 3.65 0.28 -5.25
N LEU A 45 2.55 0.35 -5.99
CA LEU A 45 1.20 0.08 -5.45
C LEU A 45 1.05 -1.36 -4.95
N ASN A 46 1.64 -2.33 -5.64
CA ASN A 46 1.60 -3.73 -5.19
C ASN A 46 2.44 -3.94 -3.93
N LEU A 47 3.61 -3.29 -3.85
CA LEU A 47 4.41 -3.24 -2.63
C LEU A 47 3.63 -2.61 -1.47
N ALA A 48 2.94 -1.48 -1.72
CA ALA A 48 2.10 -0.81 -0.72
C ALA A 48 1.01 -1.73 -0.17
N GLN A 49 0.31 -2.45 -1.06
CA GLN A 49 -0.71 -3.42 -0.67
C GLN A 49 -0.13 -4.58 0.13
N ALA A 50 1.07 -5.06 -0.22
CA ALA A 50 1.71 -6.14 0.49
C ALA A 50 2.13 -5.72 1.91
N LEU A 51 2.65 -4.49 2.07
CA LEU A 51 3.02 -3.93 3.37
C LEU A 51 1.81 -3.56 4.26
N MET A 52 0.65 -3.28 3.65
CA MET A 52 -0.60 -3.03 4.38
C MET A 52 -1.24 -4.32 4.93
N ARG A 53 -0.84 -5.49 4.42
CA ARG A 53 -1.31 -6.77 4.95
C ARG A 53 -0.50 -7.12 6.20
N PRO A 54 -1.15 -7.58 7.28
CA PRO A 54 -0.44 -8.16 8.41
C PRO A 54 0.20 -9.48 7.94
N SER A 55 1.45 -9.42 7.52
CA SER A 55 2.25 -10.59 7.15
C SER A 55 3.52 -10.62 7.97
N ASP A 56 3.79 -11.73 8.64
CA ASP A 56 5.01 -11.95 9.44
C ASP A 56 6.27 -12.07 8.55
N LEU A 57 6.09 -12.30 7.24
CA LEU A 57 7.17 -12.43 6.26
C LEU A 57 6.72 -11.90 4.88
N LEU A 58 7.49 -10.97 4.31
CA LEU A 58 7.30 -10.43 2.97
C LEU A 58 8.51 -10.82 2.10
N LEU A 59 8.30 -11.66 1.08
CA LEU A 59 9.32 -12.00 0.10
C LEU A 59 9.16 -11.10 -1.13
N LEU A 60 10.14 -10.23 -1.39
CA LEU A 60 10.18 -9.39 -2.58
C LEU A 60 11.19 -10.02 -3.54
N ASP A 61 10.70 -10.68 -4.59
CA ASP A 61 11.55 -11.14 -5.69
C ASP A 61 11.77 -9.97 -6.64
N GLU A 62 13.03 -9.69 -7.00
CA GLU A 62 13.41 -8.55 -7.85
C GLU A 62 12.74 -8.69 -9.24
N PRO A 63 11.85 -7.75 -9.66
CA PRO A 63 11.33 -7.78 -11.01
C PRO A 63 12.35 -7.10 -11.94
N THR A 64 13.39 -7.82 -12.34
CA THR A 64 14.20 -7.44 -13.49
C THR A 64 13.41 -7.69 -14.78
N ASN A 65 12.46 -6.81 -15.12
CA ASN A 65 12.15 -6.37 -16.49
C ASN A 65 11.26 -5.13 -16.52
#